data_AF-A0A9P6L0W5-F1
#
_entry.id   AF-A0A9P6L0W5-F1
#
_cell.length_a   1.000
_cell.length_b   1.000
_cell.length_c   1.000
_cell.angle_alpha   90.00
_cell.angle_beta   90.00
_cell.angle_gamma   90.00
#
_symmetry.space_group_name_H-M   'P 1'
#
loop_
_entity.id
_entity.type
_entity.pdbx_description
1 polymer ?
#
loop_
_entity_poly.entity_id
_entity_poly.type
_entity_poly.pdbx_seq_one_letter_code
_entity_poly.pdbx_strand_id
1 'polypeptide(L)'
;IVEETIATVDHFLGLLAISRGRSSTRTHKEKHFSKFVQRILQTAEVSNTDILVTLIYLRRARAHLSVDTEEWALHRVFLGALLLAHKYTNDSTLRNI
;
A
#
# COMPACT_ATOMS: atom_id res chain seq x y z
N ILE A 1 2.96 10.03 -5.55
CA ILE A 1 1.90 9.39 -4.74
C ILE A 1 1.96 7.86 -4.86
N VAL A 2 1.55 7.25 -5.98
CA VAL A 2 1.52 5.76 -6.10
C VAL A 2 2.90 5.11 -5.87
N GLU A 3 3.97 5.66 -6.45
CA GLU A 3 5.34 5.14 -6.24
C GLU A 3 5.80 5.18 -4.78
N GLU A 4 5.43 6.24 -4.07
CA GLU A 4 5.77 6.42 -2.65
C GLU A 4 4.96 5.47 -1.76
N THR A 5 3.70 5.22 -2.13
CA THR A 5 2.86 4.18 -1.52
C THR A 5 3.50 2.80 -1.70
N ILE A 6 3.91 2.45 -2.92
CA ILE A 6 4.56 1.16 -3.23
C ILE A 6 5.87 1.01 -2.44
N ALA A 7 6.74 2.02 -2.49
CA ALA A 7 8.02 2.00 -1.79
C ALA A 7 7.86 1.83 -0.26
N THR A 8 6.84 2.46 0.33
CA THR A 8 6.55 2.32 1.77
C THR A 8 6.09 0.92 2.12
N VAL A 9 5.20 0.33 1.32
CA VAL A 9 4.69 -1.04 1.56
C VAL A 9 5.79 -2.08 1.35
N ASP A 10 6.58 -1.95 0.27
CA ASP A 10 7.70 -2.86 -0.01
C ASP A 10 8.78 -2.80 1.09
N HIS A 11 9.00 -1.63 1.70
CA HIS A 11 9.88 -1.47 2.86
C HIS A 11 9.39 -2.26 4.08
N PHE A 12 8.09 -2.22 4.37
CA PHE A 12 7.52 -2.97 5.50
C PHE A 12 7.50 -4.48 5.29
N LEU A 13 7.40 -4.93 4.04
CA LEU A 13 7.45 -6.36 3.70
C LEU A 13 8.87 -6.92 3.64
N GLY A 14 9.90 -6.10 3.81
CA GLY A 14 11.29 -6.51 3.65
C GLY A 14 11.66 -6.89 2.21
N LEU A 15 10.79 -6.60 1.23
CA LEU A 15 11.00 -6.91 -0.19
C LEU A 15 12.04 -5.98 -0.83
N LEU A 16 12.23 -4.79 -0.26
CA LEU A 16 13.37 -3.93 -0.57
C LEU A 16 14.54 -4.24 0.36
N ALA A 17 15.21 -5.36 0.13
CA ALA A 17 16.48 -5.69 0.80
C ALA A 17 17.65 -4.76 0.41
N ILE A 18 17.45 -3.75 -0.45
CA ILE A 18 18.52 -2.88 -0.94
C ILE A 18 18.04 -1.42 -1.05
N SER A 19 18.19 -0.66 0.03
CA SER A 19 18.54 0.77 -0.06
C SER A 19 19.36 1.20 1.15
N ARG A 20 20.53 0.58 1.31
CA ARG A 20 21.63 1.16 2.11
C ARG A 20 22.00 2.51 1.48
N GLY A 21 21.49 3.63 2.01
CA GLY A 21 22.04 4.95 1.68
C GLY A 21 21.11 6.15 1.51
N ARG A 22 19.85 6.14 1.98
CA ARG A 22 19.03 7.37 2.04
C ARG A 22 18.60 7.71 3.46
N SER A 23 19.59 7.97 4.31
CA SER A 23 19.35 8.72 5.55
C SER A 23 19.75 10.16 5.30
N SER A 24 18.76 11.02 5.06
CA SER A 24 18.73 12.42 5.52
C SER A 24 17.51 13.09 4.88
N THR A 25 16.57 13.58 5.70
CA THR A 25 15.36 14.35 5.33
C THR A 25 14.18 13.60 4.66
N ARG A 26 13.61 12.57 5.32
CA ARG A 26 12.21 12.17 5.04
C ARG A 26 11.28 13.29 5.51
N THR A 27 10.40 13.77 4.64
CA THR A 27 9.44 14.85 4.96
C THR A 27 8.48 14.41 6.08
N HIS A 28 7.90 15.37 6.82
CA HIS A 28 6.94 15.05 7.89
C HIS A 28 5.74 14.22 7.36
N LYS A 29 5.31 14.49 6.13
CA LYS A 29 4.25 13.77 5.40
C LYS A 29 4.60 12.28 5.20
N GLU A 30 5.81 11.98 4.72
CA GLU A 30 6.30 10.60 4.52
C GLU A 30 6.36 9.81 5.84
N LYS A 31 6.80 10.45 6.93
CA LYS A 31 6.86 9.81 8.25
C LYS A 31 5.46 9.50 8.78
N HIS A 32 4.50 10.41 8.58
CA HIS A 32 3.11 10.20 8.98
C HIS A 32 2.49 9.02 8.22
N PHE A 33 2.66 9.01 6.89
CA PHE A 33 2.16 7.93 6.04
C PHE A 33 2.80 6.57 6.37
N SER A 34 4.11 6.53 6.62
CA SER A 34 4.80 5.30 7.02
C SER A 34 4.25 4.72 8.33
N LYS A 35 3.99 5.57 9.34
CA LYS A 35 3.37 5.14 10.60
C LYS A 35 1.94 4.65 10.39
N PHE A 36 1.21 5.28 9.49
CA PHE A 36 -0.14 4.88 9.13
C PHE A 36 -0.16 3.48 8.50
N VAL A 37 0.65 3.24 7.47
CA VAL A 37 0.79 1.92 6.84
C VAL A 37 1.18 0.86 7.87
N GLN A 38 2.17 1.16 8.72
CA GLN A 38 2.59 0.25 9.79
C GLN A 38 1.43 -0.12 10.71
N ARG A 39 0.67 0.87 11.18
CA ARG A 39 -0.46 0.65 12.07
C ARG A 39 -1.49 -0.28 11.41
N ILE A 40 -1.89 0.01 10.18
CA ILE A 40 -2.86 -0.81 9.46
C ILE A 40 -2.38 -2.25 9.28
N LEU A 41 -1.14 -2.45 8.83
CA LEU A 41 -0.59 -3.79 8.64
C LEU A 41 -0.49 -4.58 9.95
N GLN A 42 -0.26 -3.91 11.09
CA GLN A 42 -0.19 -4.55 12.40
C GLN A 42 -1.55 -4.82 13.04
N THR A 43 -2.57 -4.00 12.77
CA THR A 43 -3.86 -4.09 13.48
C THR A 43 -4.98 -4.74 12.67
N ALA A 44 -4.91 -4.70 11.33
CA ALA A 44 -6.05 -5.05 10.49
C ALA A 44 -6.09 -6.54 10.07
N GLU A 45 -5.36 -7.43 10.75
CA GLU A 45 -5.30 -8.88 10.46
C GLU A 45 -5.19 -9.21 8.96
N VAL A 46 -4.39 -8.41 8.26
CA VAL A 46 -4.26 -8.48 6.79
C VAL A 46 -3.44 -9.71 6.42
N SER A 47 -3.96 -10.54 5.51
CA SER A 47 -3.22 -11.71 5.04
C SER A 47 -2.06 -11.28 4.12
N ASN A 48 -1.00 -12.10 4.02
CA ASN A 48 0.07 -11.83 3.05
C ASN A 48 -0.46 -11.75 1.60
N THR A 49 -1.51 -12.52 1.28
CA THR A 49 -2.18 -12.49 -0.03
C THR A 49 -2.79 -11.12 -0.29
N ASP A 50 -3.49 -10.54 0.69
CA ASP A 50 -4.11 -9.21 0.56
C ASP A 50 -3.05 -8.14 0.27
N ILE A 51 -1.90 -8.22 0.94
CA ILE A 51 -0.82 -7.26 0.74
C ILE A 51 -0.21 -7.37 -0.66
N LEU A 52 0.03 -8.59 -1.15
CA LEU A 52 0.54 -8.82 -2.50
C LEU A 52 -0.44 -8.31 -3.57
N VAL A 53 -1.73 -8.57 -3.39
CA VAL A 53 -2.79 -8.07 -4.28
C VAL A 53 -2.88 -6.54 -4.22
N THR A 54 -2.75 -5.96 -3.03
CA THR A 54 -2.67 -4.49 -2.83
C THR A 54 -1.54 -3.89 -3.66
N LEU A 55 -0.34 -4.47 -3.62
CA LEU A 55 0.80 -4.03 -4.43
C LEU A 55 0.52 -4.10 -5.93
N ILE A 56 -0.14 -5.16 -6.40
CA ILE A 56 -0.54 -5.30 -7.80
C ILE A 56 -1.53 -4.20 -8.20
N TYR A 57 -2.53 -3.92 -7.35
CA TYR A 57 -3.51 -2.87 -7.60
C TYR A 57 -2.87 -1.49 -7.64
N LEU A 58 -1.95 -1.19 -6.72
CA LEU A 58 -1.18 0.06 -6.74
C LEU A 58 -0.35 0.19 -8.03
N ARG A 59 0.38 -0.86 -8.43
CA ARG A 59 1.17 -0.86 -9.66
C ARG A 59 0.31 -0.64 -10.91
N ARG A 60 -0.89 -1.22 -10.98
CA ARG A 60 -1.84 -1.03 -12.09
C ARG A 60 -2.50 0.36 -12.08
N ALA A 61 -2.80 0.89 -10.89
CA ALA A 61 -3.36 2.22 -10.73
C ALA A 61 -2.39 3.32 -11.18
N ARG A 62 -1.07 3.08 -11.12
CA ARG A 62 -0.03 4.04 -11.55
C ARG A 62 -0.31 4.68 -12.92
N ALA A 63 -0.75 3.91 -13.90
CA ALA A 63 -0.96 4.38 -15.27
C ALA A 63 -2.25 5.21 -15.44
N HIS A 64 -3.17 5.15 -14.48
CA HIS A 64 -4.54 5.67 -14.63
C HIS A 64 -4.89 6.73 -13.59
N LEU A 65 -4.09 6.87 -12.54
CA LEU A 65 -4.42 7.71 -11.39
C LEU A 65 -3.67 9.05 -11.45
N SER A 66 -4.36 10.10 -11.91
CA SER A 66 -3.98 11.49 -11.64
C SER A 66 -4.66 11.94 -10.35
N VAL A 67 -3.90 12.44 -9.38
CA VAL A 67 -4.45 12.96 -8.13
C VAL A 67 -4.11 14.43 -8.01
N ASP A 68 -5.13 15.28 -8.16
CA ASP A 68 -4.96 16.74 -8.19
C ASP A 68 -4.87 17.36 -6.77
N THR A 69 -5.32 16.63 -5.74
CA THR A 69 -5.24 17.06 -4.33
C THR A 69 -4.23 16.23 -3.55
N GLU A 70 -3.18 16.87 -3.04
CA GLU A 70 -2.07 16.19 -2.36
C GLU A 70 -2.42 15.73 -0.94
N GLU A 71 -3.35 16.40 -0.26
CA GLU A 71 -3.67 16.11 1.14
C GLU A 71 -4.27 14.71 1.30
N TRP A 72 -3.64 13.90 2.15
CA TRP A 72 -4.03 12.52 2.46
C TRP A 72 -4.11 11.57 1.25
N ALA A 73 -3.64 11.98 0.07
CA ALA A 73 -3.74 11.19 -1.15
C ALA A 73 -3.10 9.80 -0.98
N LEU A 74 -1.88 9.76 -0.41
CA LEU A 74 -1.16 8.52 -0.12
C LEU A 74 -1.97 7.56 0.76
N HIS A 75 -2.67 8.10 1.78
CA HIS A 75 -3.45 7.31 2.72
C HIS A 75 -4.69 6.72 2.04
N ARG A 76 -5.40 7.55 1.25
CA ARG A 76 -6.60 7.13 0.51
C ARG A 76 -6.26 6.09 -0.56
N VAL A 77 -5.17 6.30 -1.30
CA VAL A 77 -4.70 5.36 -2.34
C VAL A 77 -4.32 4.01 -1.74
N PHE A 78 -3.57 4.01 -0.63
CA PHE A 78 -3.23 2.78 0.09
C PHE A 78 -4.48 2.05 0.61
N LEU A 79 -5.33 2.75 1.36
CA LEU A 79 -6.55 2.15 1.93
C LEU A 79 -7.49 1.61 0.85
N GLY A 80 -7.70 2.37 -0.22
CA GLY A 80 -8.56 1.94 -1.32
C GLY A 80 -8.06 0.68 -1.99
N ALA A 81 -6.75 0.61 -2.28
CA ALA A 81 -6.15 -0.59 -2.84
C ALA A 81 -6.24 -1.78 -1.88
N LEU A 82 -5.99 -1.56 -0.59
CA LEU A 82 -6.05 -2.60 0.44
C LEU A 82 -7.46 -3.16 0.64
N LEU A 83 -8.47 -2.28 0.70
CA LEU A 83 -9.86 -2.69 0.86
C LEU A 83 -10.34 -3.51 -0.34
N LEU A 84 -10.00 -3.07 -1.56
CA LEU A 84 -10.31 -3.81 -2.78
C LEU A 84 -9.61 -5.17 -2.83
N ALA A 85 -8.35 -5.22 -2.40
CA ALA A 85 -7.58 -6.45 -2.33
C ALA A 85 -8.21 -7.44 -1.35
N HIS A 86 -8.47 -7.00 -0.11
CA HIS A 86 -9.08 -7.81 0.93
C HIS A 86 -10.47 -8.32 0.54
N LYS A 87 -11.28 -7.49 -0.11
CA LYS A 87 -12.57 -7.93 -0.66
C LYS A 87 -12.37 -9.01 -1.72
N TYR A 88 -11.46 -8.81 -2.67
CA TYR A 88 -11.22 -9.75 -3.76
C TYR A 88 -10.69 -11.11 -3.27
N THR A 89 -9.83 -11.12 -2.25
CA THR A 89 -9.21 -12.33 -1.72
C THR A 89 -10.10 -13.10 -0.76
N ASN A 90 -10.97 -12.40 -0.01
CA ASN A 90 -11.91 -13.01 0.93
C ASN A 90 -13.32 -13.21 0.38
N ASP A 91 -13.65 -12.66 -0.79
CA ASP A 91 -14.91 -12.98 -1.46
C ASP A 91 -14.92 -14.48 -1.78
N SER A 92 -15.83 -15.19 -1.12
CA SER A 92 -16.11 -16.59 -1.40
C SER A 92 -16.71 -16.68 -2.80
N THR A 93 -15.88 -16.92 -3.82
CA THR A 93 -16.41 -17.23 -5.15
C THR A 93 -17.15 -18.56 -5.05
N LEU A 94 -18.46 -18.58 -5.34
CA LEU A 94 -19.22 -19.80 -5.49
C LEU A 94 -18.43 -20.73 -6.43
N ARG A 95 -17.93 -21.86 -5.90
CA ARG A 95 -17.43 -22.93 -6.75
C ARG A 95 -18.64 -23.38 -7.57
N ASN A 96 -18.55 -23.31 -8.90
CA ASN A 96 -19.52 -23.99 -9.75
C ASN A 96 -19.44 -25.48 -9.41
N ILE A 97 -20.43 -25.96 -8.66
CA ILE A 97 -20.70 -27.38 -8.43
C ILE A 97 -21.50 -27.90 -9.61
#